data_AF-E0UBI8-F1
#
_entry.id   AF-E0UBI8-F1
#
_cell.length_a   1.000
_cell.length_b   1.000
_cell.length_c   1.000
_cell.angle_alpha   90.00
_cell.angle_beta   90.00
_cell.angle_gamma   90.00
#
_symmetry.space_group_name_H-M   'P 1'
#
loop_
_entity.id
_entity.type
_entity.pdbx_description
1 polymer ?
#
loop_
_entity_poly.entity_id
_entity_poly.type
_entity_poly.pdbx_seq_one_letter_code
_entity_poly.pdbx_strand_id
1 'polypeptide(L)'
;MAIKNQSLFNHVDFLATEQFQLIGEYAQQKLLLIGKTKGYGEPIVAISTTDDPTSEELVACDLYELMKCSDHAVNISQLAMV
;
A
#
# COMPACT_ATOMS: atom_id res chain seq x y z
N MET A 1 7.83 -0.15 -12.96
CA MET A 1 8.03 -0.46 -11.53
C MET A 1 7.43 -1.84 -11.24
N ALA A 2 8.04 -2.62 -10.36
CA ALA A 2 7.55 -3.96 -10.01
C ALA A 2 7.23 -4.03 -8.51
N ILE A 3 6.09 -4.62 -8.16
CA ILE A 3 5.78 -5.00 -6.78
C ILE A 3 6.42 -6.38 -6.57
N LYS A 4 7.40 -6.46 -5.67
CA LYS A 4 8.28 -7.62 -5.56
C LYS A 4 7.55 -8.92 -5.25
N ASN A 5 6.52 -8.84 -4.42
CA ASN A 5 5.73 -9.96 -3.95
C ASN A 5 4.35 -10.03 -4.62
N GLN A 6 4.16 -9.41 -5.79
CA GLN A 6 2.88 -9.37 -6.49
C GLN A 6 2.27 -10.76 -6.71
N SER A 7 3.12 -11.78 -6.95
CA SER A 7 2.70 -13.17 -7.13
C SER A 7 2.03 -13.80 -5.89
N LEU A 8 2.29 -13.27 -4.68
CA LEU A 8 1.65 -13.70 -3.44
C LEU A 8 0.25 -13.10 -3.26
N PHE A 9 -0.09 -12.09 -4.07
CA PHE A 9 -1.35 -11.34 -4.01
C PHE A 9 -2.21 -11.58 -5.27
N ASN A 10 -2.40 -12.84 -5.64
CA ASN A 10 -3.19 -13.25 -6.81
C ASN A 10 -4.68 -12.82 -6.77
N HIS A 11 -5.20 -12.52 -5.57
CA HIS A 11 -6.57 -12.09 -5.29
C HIS A 11 -6.72 -10.57 -5.25
N VAL A 12 -5.70 -9.81 -5.65
CA VAL A 12 -5.68 -8.35 -5.63
C VAL A 12 -5.78 -7.80 -7.05
N ASP A 13 -6.59 -6.76 -7.20
CA ASP A 13 -6.55 -5.87 -8.35
C ASP A 13 -5.56 -4.75 -8.04
N PHE A 14 -4.35 -4.88 -8.60
CA PHE A 14 -3.33 -3.86 -8.47
C PHE A 14 -3.64 -2.67 -9.37
N LEU A 15 -3.43 -1.48 -8.82
CA LEU A 15 -3.52 -0.24 -9.57
C LEU A 15 -2.33 -0.12 -10.53
N ALA A 16 -2.49 0.70 -11.57
CA ALA A 16 -1.33 1.13 -12.35
C ALA A 16 -0.44 2.04 -11.48
N THR A 17 0.86 2.10 -11.75
CA THR A 17 1.84 2.85 -10.92
C THR A 17 1.47 4.32 -10.81
N GLU A 18 1.02 4.92 -11.90
CA GLU A 18 0.56 6.30 -12.00
C GLU A 18 -0.75 6.57 -11.24
N GLN A 19 -1.44 5.52 -10.79
CA GLN A 19 -2.66 5.59 -9.99
C GLN A 19 -2.41 5.34 -8.50
N PHE A 20 -1.16 5.10 -8.08
CA PHE A 20 -0.84 4.92 -6.67
C PHE A 20 -1.17 6.19 -5.89
N GLN A 21 -1.77 6.01 -4.71
CA GLN A 21 -2.25 7.13 -3.90
C GLN A 21 -1.48 7.17 -2.58
N LEU A 22 -0.95 8.32 -2.21
CA LEU A 22 -0.43 8.54 -0.87
C LEU A 22 -1.61 8.64 0.10
N ILE A 23 -1.76 7.64 0.97
CA ILE A 23 -2.91 7.54 1.88
C ILE A 23 -2.53 7.84 3.34
N GLY A 24 -1.24 7.95 3.64
CA GLY A 24 -0.76 8.16 4.99
C GLY A 24 0.73 7.96 5.17
N GLU A 25 1.09 7.69 6.42
CA GLU A 25 2.46 7.42 6.84
C GLU A 25 2.50 6.23 7.80
N TYR A 26 3.60 5.49 7.75
CA TYR A 26 3.93 4.42 8.67
C TYR A 26 5.41 4.51 9.05
N ALA A 27 5.72 4.63 10.33
CA ALA A 27 7.09 4.78 10.83
C ALA A 27 7.89 5.87 10.08
N GLN A 28 7.28 7.06 9.89
CA GLN A 28 7.83 8.21 9.15
C GLN A 28 8.08 7.97 7.65
N GLN A 29 7.65 6.82 7.12
CA GLN A 29 7.71 6.50 5.69
C GLN A 29 6.33 6.66 5.07
N LYS A 30 6.30 6.89 3.76
CA LYS A 30 5.06 7.10 3.02
C LYS A 30 4.29 5.80 2.90
N LEU A 31 2.98 5.86 3.10
CA LEU A 31 2.08 4.73 2.90
C LEU A 31 1.25 4.94 1.65
N LEU A 32 1.43 4.06 0.67
CA LEU A 32 0.79 4.15 -0.63
C LEU A 32 -0.30 3.09 -0.76
N LEU A 33 -1.47 3.46 -1.24
CA LEU A 33 -2.47 2.52 -1.75
C LEU A 33 -2.04 2.08 -3.15
N ILE A 34 -1.88 0.78 -3.34
CA ILE A 34 -1.37 0.19 -4.57
C ILE A 34 -2.32 -0.84 -5.19
N GLY A 35 -3.40 -1.18 -4.50
CA GLY A 35 -4.37 -2.16 -4.97
C GLY A 35 -5.49 -2.38 -3.98
N LYS A 36 -6.47 -3.20 -4.38
CA LYS A 36 -7.56 -3.66 -3.52
C LYS A 36 -7.82 -5.14 -3.72
N THR A 37 -8.26 -5.85 -2.67
CA THR A 37 -8.69 -7.25 -2.81
C THR A 37 -9.94 -7.35 -3.68
N LYS A 38 -10.03 -8.36 -4.57
CA LYS A 38 -11.14 -8.59 -5.51
C LYS A 38 -12.50 -8.88 -4.84
N GLY A 39 -12.49 -9.19 -3.54
CA GLY A 39 -13.69 -9.51 -2.76
C GLY A 39 -14.32 -8.27 -2.15
N TYR A 40 -13.82 -7.89 -0.96
CA TYR A 40 -14.37 -6.79 -0.18
C TYR A 40 -13.69 -5.43 -0.45
N GLY A 41 -12.76 -5.38 -1.40
CA GLY A 41 -12.05 -4.15 -1.73
C GLY A 41 -11.09 -3.69 -0.64
N GLU A 42 -10.55 -4.63 0.15
CA GLU A 42 -9.64 -4.30 1.25
C GLU A 42 -8.37 -3.66 0.69
N PRO A 43 -7.87 -2.57 1.30
CA PRO A 43 -6.75 -1.82 0.76
C PRO A 43 -5.44 -2.61 0.91
N ILE A 44 -4.75 -2.74 -0.22
CA ILE A 44 -3.39 -3.27 -0.29
C ILE A 44 -2.44 -2.09 -0.45
N VAL A 45 -1.46 -2.04 0.43
CA VAL A 45 -0.57 -0.89 0.60
C VAL A 45 0.88 -1.27 0.40
N ALA A 46 1.71 -0.28 0.11
CA ALA A 46 3.16 -0.40 0.19
C ALA A 46 3.73 0.76 1.00
N ILE A 47 4.85 0.51 1.66
CA ILE A 47 5.64 1.55 2.30
C ILE A 47 6.68 2.01 1.29
N SER A 48 6.82 3.32 1.11
CA SER A 48 7.84 3.92 0.26
C SER A 48 8.75 4.84 1.08
N THR A 49 10.04 4.72 0.81
CA THR A 49 11.09 5.51 1.46
C THR A 49 11.45 6.78 0.68
N THR A 50 10.94 6.93 -0.54
CA THR A 50 11.28 8.02 -1.45
C THR A 50 10.11 8.94 -1.70
N ASP A 51 10.41 10.15 -2.19
CA ASP A 51 9.38 11.08 -2.63
C ASP A 51 8.72 10.65 -3.94
N ASP A 52 9.49 10.01 -4.81
CA ASP A 52 9.05 9.40 -6.05
C ASP A 52 9.05 7.87 -5.90
N PRO A 53 7.86 7.27 -5.70
CA PRO A 53 7.77 5.82 -5.53
C PRO A 53 8.11 5.07 -6.81
N THR A 54 8.07 5.70 -8.00
CA THR A 54 8.33 5.03 -9.28
C THR A 54 9.76 4.50 -9.43
N SER A 55 10.66 5.02 -8.59
CA SER A 55 12.08 4.69 -8.53
C SER A 55 12.40 3.57 -7.53
N GLU A 56 11.42 3.02 -6.81
CA GLU A 56 11.61 2.04 -5.73
C GLU A 56 10.98 0.67 -6.08
N GLU A 57 11.59 -0.42 -5.59
CA GLU A 57 10.93 -1.72 -5.56
C GLU A 57 10.01 -1.81 -4.34
N LEU A 58 8.70 -1.83 -4.56
CA LEU A 58 7.71 -1.83 -3.50
C LEU A 58 7.32 -3.26 -3.07
N VAL A 59 6.96 -3.39 -1.79
CA VAL A 59 6.43 -4.61 -1.20
C VAL A 59 4.98 -4.39 -0.80
N ALA A 60 4.08 -5.20 -1.35
CA ALA A 60 2.67 -5.17 -1.00
C ALA A 60 2.42 -5.79 0.37
N CYS A 61 1.55 -5.14 1.14
CA CYS A 61 1.09 -5.56 2.45
C CYS A 61 -0.41 -5.30 2.57
N ASP A 62 -1.10 -6.13 3.33
CA ASP A 62 -2.47 -5.84 3.74
C ASP A 62 -2.46 -4.73 4.80
N LEU A 63 -3.27 -3.68 4.61
CA LEU A 63 -3.30 -2.54 5.53
C LEU A 63 -3.74 -2.96 6.95
N TYR A 64 -4.74 -3.83 7.06
CA TYR A 64 -5.27 -4.25 8.35
C TYR A 64 -4.26 -5.10 9.10
N GLU A 65 -3.55 -5.98 8.39
CA GLU A 65 -2.47 -6.77 9.01
C GLU A 65 -1.30 -5.87 9.44
N LEU A 66 -0.96 -4.84 8.66
CA LEU A 66 0.04 -3.84 9.05
C LEU A 66 -0.39 -3.09 10.32
N MET A 67 -1.67 -2.71 10.43
CA MET A 67 -2.21 -2.05 11.61
C MET A 67 -2.23 -2.96 12.85
N LYS A 68 -2.47 -4.28 12.68
CA LYS A 68 -2.49 -5.25 13.78
C LYS A 68 -1.10 -5.62 14.29
N CYS A 69 -0.13 -5.75 13.38
CA CYS A 69 1.18 -6.33 13.68
C CYS A 69 2.26 -5.29 14.02
N SER A 70 1.95 -4.00 13.99
CA SER A 70 2.98 -2.96 14.16
C SER A 70 2.92 -2.26 15.51
N ASP A 71 4.11 -2.01 16.07
CA ASP A 71 4.30 -1.15 17.23
C ASP A 71 4.24 0.36 16.88
N HIS A 72 4.23 0.68 15.58
CA HIS A 72 4.18 2.05 15.06
C HIS A 72 2.76 2.37 14.60
N ALA A 73 2.24 3.52 15.00
CA ALA A 73 0.94 3.97 14.53
C ALA A 73 0.96 4.16 13.01
N VAL A 74 0.00 3.53 12.34
CA VAL A 74 -0.33 3.82 10.95
C VAL A 74 -1.19 5.09 10.94
N ASN A 75 -0.66 6.17 10.37
CA ASN A 75 -1.38 7.45 10.29
C ASN A 75 -2.00 7.60 8.91
N ILE A 76 -3.31 7.35 8.80
CA ILE A 76 -4.05 7.48 7.56
C ILE A 76 -4.57 8.91 7.44
N SER A 77 -4.08 9.64 6.44
CA SER A 77 -4.47 11.03 6.16
C SER A 77 -5.50 11.14 5.05
N GLN A 78 -5.51 10.20 4.09
CA GLN A 78 -6.38 10.22 2.93
C GLN A 78 -6.76 8.81 2.50
N LEU A 79 -7.78 8.23 3.12
CA LEU A 79 -8.43 7.03 2.60
C LEU A 79 -9.87 7.40 2.26
N ALA A 80 -10.09 7.87 1.02
CA ALA A 80 -11.44 8.05 0.52
C ALA A 80 -12.04 6.65 0.28
N MET A 81 -12.81 6.15 1.26
CA MET A 81 -13.74 5.05 1.04
C MET A 81 -14.86 5.57 0.15
N VAL A 82 -14.71 5.37 -1.16
CA VAL A 82 -15.78 5.56 -2.14
C VAL A 82 -16.40 4.21 -2.46
#